data_AF-A0A1J5QZ34-F1
#
_entry.id   AF-A0A1J5QZ34-F1
#
_cell.length_a   1.000
_cell.length_b   1.000
_cell.length_c   1.000
_cell.angle_alpha   90.00
_cell.angle_beta   90.00
_cell.angle_gamma   90.00
#
_symmetry.space_group_name_H-M   'P 1'
#
loop_
_entity.id
_entity.type
_entity.pdbx_description
1 polymer ?
#
loop_
_entity_poly.entity_id
_entity_poly.type
_entity_poly.pdbx_seq_one_letter_code
_entity_poly.pdbx_strand_id
1 'polypeptide(L)'
;MAELSTSPRYFGQASEVFRVNASASSMDFRNSIDMRLAQLDAALMAIFGDGFDSFKCMHEKHQDSYLWMLHSMVEEVRDLMSAMDNAAAKGARHG
;
A
#
# COMPACT_ATOMS: atom_id res chain seq x y z
N MET A 1 19.67 31.93 0.21
CA MET A 1 18.47 31.36 0.85
C MET A 1 17.95 30.28 -0.07
N ALA A 2 18.16 29.00 0.27
CA ALA A 2 17.70 27.87 -0.54
C ALA A 2 16.39 27.36 0.07
N GLU A 3 15.30 27.46 -0.69
CA GLU A 3 14.02 26.87 -0.32
C GLU A 3 14.12 25.35 -0.50
N LEU A 4 14.09 24.63 0.62
CA LEU A 4 13.84 23.19 0.63
C LEU A 4 12.39 22.98 0.22
N SER A 5 12.16 22.84 -1.09
CA SER A 5 10.90 22.36 -1.65
C SER A 5 10.70 20.92 -1.22
N THR A 6 10.14 20.74 -0.02
CA THR A 6 9.55 19.47 0.41
C THR A 6 8.29 19.23 -0.42
N SER A 7 8.47 18.64 -1.60
CA SER A 7 7.36 18.04 -2.34
C SER A 7 6.63 17.09 -1.40
N PRO A 8 5.30 17.19 -1.25
CA PRO A 8 4.52 16.18 -0.56
C PRO A 8 4.85 14.84 -1.22
N ARG A 9 5.29 13.85 -0.44
CA ARG A 9 5.38 12.46 -0.93
C ARG A 9 3.96 12.03 -1.28
N TYR A 10 3.56 12.26 -2.53
CA TYR A 10 2.37 11.68 -3.12
C TYR A 10 2.58 10.18 -3.15
N PHE A 11 2.07 9.48 -2.13
CA PHE A 11 2.08 8.02 -2.04
C PHE A 11 1.28 7.36 -3.17
N GLY A 12 0.53 8.13 -3.98
CA GLY A 12 -0.11 7.66 -5.20
C GLY A 12 0.86 7.15 -6.29
N GLN A 13 2.17 7.37 -6.16
CA GLN A 13 3.17 6.74 -7.04
C GLN A 13 3.49 5.29 -6.68
N ALA A 14 3.03 4.78 -5.54
CA ALA A 14 3.18 3.36 -5.21
C ALA A 14 2.55 2.45 -6.28
N SER A 15 1.56 2.97 -7.01
CA SER A 15 0.87 2.31 -8.12
C SER A 15 1.74 2.06 -9.36
N GLU A 16 2.75 2.89 -9.65
CA GLU A 16 3.58 2.68 -10.86
C GLU A 16 4.58 1.53 -10.72
N VAL A 17 5.08 1.28 -9.51
CA VAL A 17 6.06 0.20 -9.25
C VAL A 17 5.45 -1.19 -9.48
N PHE A 18 4.12 -1.29 -9.43
CA PHE A 18 3.37 -2.54 -9.63
C PHE A 18 2.30 -2.41 -10.71
N ARG A 19 2.61 -1.76 -11.84
CA ARG A 19 1.87 -2.07 -13.07
C ARG A 19 2.03 -3.57 -13.30
N VAL A 20 1.01 -4.32 -12.91
CA VAL A 20 0.95 -5.78 -13.02
C VAL A 20 1.23 -6.11 -14.48
N ASN A 21 2.43 -6.63 -14.73
CA ASN A 21 2.79 -7.08 -16.06
C ASN A 21 1.85 -8.24 -16.42
N ALA A 22 1.34 -8.28 -17.65
CA ALA A 22 0.50 -9.37 -18.11
C ALA A 22 1.20 -10.74 -18.02
N SER A 23 2.54 -10.76 -17.91
CA SER A 23 3.37 -11.94 -17.67
C SER A 23 3.73 -12.18 -16.21
N ALA A 24 3.14 -11.48 -15.24
CA ALA A 24 3.43 -11.65 -13.82
C ALA A 24 3.03 -13.05 -13.36
N SER A 25 3.97 -13.76 -12.73
CA SER A 25 3.74 -15.08 -12.17
C SER A 25 2.98 -14.98 -10.84
N SER A 26 2.37 -16.08 -10.39
CA SER A 26 1.74 -16.15 -9.06
C SER A 26 2.72 -15.81 -7.92
N MET A 27 4.02 -16.10 -8.10
CA MET A 27 5.06 -15.72 -7.14
C MET A 27 5.29 -14.21 -7.09
N ASP A 28 5.19 -13.51 -8.23
CA ASP A 28 5.32 -12.05 -8.29
C ASP A 28 4.18 -11.37 -7.54
N PHE A 29 2.94 -11.86 -7.70
CA PHE A 29 1.79 -11.38 -6.93
C PHE A 29 1.99 -11.61 -5.43
N ARG A 30 2.45 -12.81 -5.03
CA ARG A 30 2.70 -13.14 -3.62
C ARG A 30 3.74 -12.19 -3.01
N ASN A 31 4.87 -11.98 -3.69
CA ASN A 31 5.92 -11.06 -3.25
C ASN A 31 5.40 -9.62 -3.11
N SER A 32 4.56 -9.18 -4.04
CA SER A 32 3.95 -7.85 -4.02
C SER A 32 3.00 -7.67 -2.84
N ILE A 33 2.16 -8.68 -2.57
CA ILE A 33 1.25 -8.72 -1.43
C ILE A 33 2.03 -8.69 -0.11
N ASP A 34 3.03 -9.56 0.04
CA ASP A 34 3.83 -9.64 1.26
C ASP A 34 4.56 -8.31 1.54
N MET A 35 5.08 -7.66 0.50
CA MET A 35 5.72 -6.35 0.64
C MET A 35 4.72 -5.26 1.06
N ARG A 36 3.52 -5.24 0.48
CA ARG A 36 2.47 -4.27 0.85
C ARG A 36 1.95 -4.50 2.26
N LEU A 37 1.81 -5.75 2.68
CA LEU A 37 1.46 -6.09 4.07
C LEU A 37 2.53 -5.63 5.05
N ALA A 38 3.82 -5.80 4.73
CA ALA A 38 4.90 -5.30 5.57
C ALA A 38 4.90 -3.76 5.68
N GLN A 39 4.60 -3.05 4.59
CA GLN A 39 4.44 -1.60 4.60
C GLN A 39 3.24 -1.16 5.44
N LEU A 40 2.11 -1.86 5.33
CA LEU A 40 0.90 -1.57 6.11
C LEU A 40 1.15 -1.81 7.60
N ASP A 41 1.80 -2.92 7.96
CA ASP A 41 2.17 -3.21 9.35
C ASP A 41 3.06 -2.11 9.94
N ALA A 42 4.11 -1.70 9.22
CA ALA A 42 4.98 -0.61 9.63
C ALA A 42 4.24 0.73 9.76
N ALA A 43 3.26 1.01 8.91
CA ALA A 43 2.45 2.22 8.99
C ALA A 43 1.47 2.16 10.18
N LEU A 44 0.88 1.00 10.45
CA LEU A 44 -0.02 0.83 11.59
C LEU A 44 0.70 1.06 12.93
N MET A 45 1.99 0.73 13.04
CA MET A 45 2.81 1.01 14.24
C MET A 45 2.78 2.48 14.67
N ALA A 46 2.53 3.42 13.76
CA ALA A 46 2.41 4.84 14.09
C ALA A 46 1.12 5.19 14.85
N ILE A 47 0.12 4.31 14.84
CA ILE A 47 -1.21 4.57 15.40
C ILE A 47 -1.65 3.54 16.44
N PHE A 48 -0.74 2.66 16.89
CA PHE A 48 -0.95 1.80 18.05
C PHE A 48 0.30 1.74 18.93
N GLY A 49 0.16 1.20 20.14
CA GLY A 49 1.26 1.14 21.12
C GLY A 49 1.80 2.54 21.42
N ASP A 50 3.13 2.66 21.50
CA ASP A 50 3.82 3.91 21.81
C ASP A 50 3.64 4.99 20.73
N GLY A 51 3.38 4.60 19.48
CA GLY A 51 3.12 5.52 18.38
C GLY A 51 1.79 6.27 18.53
N PHE A 52 0.81 5.66 19.19
CA PHE A 52 -0.55 6.21 19.31
C PHE A 52 -0.61 7.54 20.06
N ASP A 53 0.26 7.75 21.05
CA ASP A 53 0.32 9.01 21.77
C ASP A 53 0.80 10.16 20.86
N SER A 54 1.75 9.88 19.96
CA SER A 54 2.19 10.84 18.95
C SER A 54 1.10 11.13 17.92
N PHE A 55 0.38 10.09 17.48
CA PHE A 55 -0.76 10.23 16.55
C PHE A 55 -1.87 11.12 17.13
N LYS A 56 -2.27 10.91 18.39
CA LYS A 56 -3.30 11.73 19.06
C LYS A 56 -2.91 13.20 19.18
N CYS A 57 -1.62 13.49 19.26
CA CYS A 57 -1.11 14.87 19.32
C CYS A 57 -1.10 15.57 17.94
N MET A 58 -1.31 14.84 16.85
CA MET A 58 -1.39 15.43 15.51
C MET A 58 -2.70 16.21 15.34
N HIS A 59 -2.69 17.21 14.46
CA HIS A 59 -3.92 17.90 14.06
C HIS A 59 -4.91 16.91 13.41
N GLU A 60 -6.21 17.06 13.68
CA GLU A 60 -7.28 16.16 13.21
C GLU A 60 -7.20 15.88 11.70
N LYS A 61 -7.03 16.93 10.87
CA LYS A 61 -6.82 16.77 9.42
C LYS A 61 -5.66 15.83 9.05
N HIS A 62 -4.57 15.85 9.80
CA HIS A 62 -3.43 14.95 9.55
C HIS A 62 -3.74 13.54 10.02
N GLN A 63 -4.45 13.39 11.14
CA GLN A 63 -4.93 12.08 11.60
C GLN A 63 -5.84 11.44 10.56
N ASP A 64 -6.85 12.17 10.08
CA ASP A 64 -7.78 11.70 9.04
C ASP A 64 -7.05 11.34 7.74
N SER A 65 -6.15 12.20 7.27
CA SER A 65 -5.33 11.91 6.08
C SER A 65 -4.49 10.64 6.24
N TYR A 66 -3.96 10.39 7.44
CA TYR A 66 -3.18 9.19 7.74
C TYR A 66 -4.07 7.93 7.76
N LEU A 67 -5.26 8.01 8.34
CA LEU A 67 -6.22 6.90 8.34
C LEU A 67 -6.70 6.57 6.92
N TRP A 68 -6.93 7.58 6.08
CA TRP A 68 -7.25 7.38 4.67
C TRP A 68 -6.10 6.69 3.91
N MET A 69 -4.85 7.08 4.18
CA MET A 69 -3.68 6.42 3.61
C MET A 69 -3.63 4.92 3.99
N LEU A 70 -3.86 4.59 5.27
CA LEU A 70 -3.91 3.19 5.71
C LEU A 70 -5.04 2.42 5.00
N HIS A 71 -6.22 3.03 4.85
CA HIS A 71 -7.31 2.45 4.09
C HIS A 71 -6.93 2.19 2.63
N SER A 72 -6.28 3.14 1.96
CA SER A 72 -5.81 2.96 0.58
C SER A 72 -4.82 1.80 0.45
N MET A 73 -3.92 1.61 1.42
CA MET A 73 -3.00 0.47 1.42
C MET A 73 -3.72 -0.88 1.54
N VAL A 74 -4.80 -0.95 2.33
CA VAL A 74 -5.64 -2.16 2.42
C VAL A 74 -6.33 -2.46 1.08
N GLU A 75 -6.86 -1.44 0.42
CA GLU A 75 -7.49 -1.60 -0.90
C GLU A 75 -6.47 -2.09 -1.94
N GLU A 76 -5.24 -1.56 -1.95
CA GLU A 76 -4.17 -2.05 -2.83
C GLU A 76 -3.87 -3.55 -2.62
N VAL A 77 -3.86 -4.02 -1.38
CA VAL A 77 -3.67 -5.45 -1.08
C VAL A 77 -4.83 -6.28 -1.62
N ARG A 78 -6.08 -5.81 -1.45
CA ARG A 78 -7.28 -6.48 -1.98
C ARG A 78 -7.27 -6.55 -3.50
N ASP A 79 -6.83 -5.49 -4.16
CA ASP A 79 -6.69 -5.43 -5.62
C ASP A 79 -5.64 -6.42 -6.11
N LEU A 80 -4.48 -6.50 -5.43
CA LEU A 80 -3.42 -7.46 -5.76
C LEU A 80 -3.89 -8.91 -5.59
N MET A 81 -4.62 -9.22 -4.50
CA MET A 81 -5.19 -10.54 -4.27
C MET A 81 -6.22 -10.90 -5.35
N SER A 82 -7.13 -9.97 -5.67
CA SER A 82 -8.13 -10.17 -6.72
C SER A 82 -7.48 -10.35 -8.09
N ALA A 83 -6.41 -9.61 -8.40
CA ALA A 83 -5.66 -9.77 -9.63
C ALA A 83 -4.97 -11.14 -9.72
N MET A 84 -4.41 -11.63 -8.62
CA MET A 84 -3.80 -12.96 -8.52
C MET A 84 -4.81 -14.07 -8.80
N ASP A 85 -5.99 -14.02 -8.18
CA ASP A 85 -7.07 -15.01 -8.38
C ASP A 85 -7.56 -15.01 -9.84
N ASN A 86 -7.71 -13.82 -10.43
CA ASN A 86 -8.08 -13.66 -11.84
C ASN A 86 -7.01 -14.21 -12.79
N ALA A 87 -5.72 -14.05 -12.46
CA ALA A 87 -4.62 -14.60 -13.24
C ALA A 87 -4.62 -16.14 -13.17
N ALA A 88 -4.84 -16.71 -11.98
CA ALA A 88 -4.94 -18.16 -11.78
C ALA A 88 -6.12 -18.76 -12.59
N ALA A 89 -7.30 -18.11 -12.55
CA ALA A 89 -8.47 -18.56 -13.30
C ALA A 89 -8.26 -18.51 -14.83
N LYS A 90 -7.51 -17.53 -15.34
CA LYS A 90 -7.16 -17.44 -16.77
C LYS A 90 -6.16 -18.51 -17.20
N GLY A 91 -5.17 -18.82 -16.35
CA GLY A 91 -4.21 -19.90 -16.59
C GLY A 91 -4.87 -21.28 -16.66
N ALA A 92 -5.83 -21.56 -15.78
CA ALA A 92 -6.56 -22.84 -15.76
C ALA A 92 -7.46 -23.09 -16.99
N ARG A 93 -7.83 -22.05 -17.74
CA ARG A 93 -8.69 -22.17 -18.95
C ARG A 93 -7.92 -22.48 -20.23
N HIS A 94 -6.59 -22.40 -20.22
CA HIS A 94 -5.73 -22.60 -21.38
C HIS A 94 -4.77 -23.81 -21.23
N GLY A 95 -4.93 -24.60 -20.16
CA GLY A 95 -4.18 -25.83 -19.89
C GLY A 95 -4.98 -27.09 -20.17
#